data_AF-A0A6A5HAR3-F1
#
_entry.id   AF-A0A6A5HAR3-F1
#
_cell.length_a   1.000
_cell.length_b   1.000
_cell.length_c   1.000
_cell.angle_alpha   90.00
_cell.angle_beta   90.00
_cell.angle_gamma   90.00
#
_symmetry.space_group_name_H-M   'P 1'
#
loop_
_entity.id
_entity.type
_entity.pdbx_description
1 polymer ?
#
loop_
_entity_poly.entity_id
_entity_poly.type
_entity_poly.pdbx_seq_one_letter_code
_entity_poly.pdbx_strand_id
1 'polypeptide(L)'
;MFAHYQTFTESMEMLKRVVSEDIVPLKCLKIAPQLIANDPVRDTAELLCIRWRPSIGILITLPNKRVHLENSSFLKEESIRDLMIKWRQDGIPNECYYSIGFLNPCHVENLLNEFRSISGARSTTKPERVLIPLSDKTELKVYWEETSEEEGKYCDKPLIVKIKAQARQRANFC
;
A
#
# COMPACT_ATOMS: atom_id res chain seq x y z
N MET A 1 -11.38 6.41 31.67
CA MET A 1 -11.47 6.50 30.20
C MET A 1 -11.45 7.94 29.71
N PHE A 2 -12.24 8.85 30.30
CA PHE A 2 -12.26 10.28 29.95
C PHE A 2 -10.93 11.04 30.20
N ALA A 3 -10.24 10.79 31.31
CA ALA A 3 -9.00 11.48 31.64
C ALA A 3 -7.86 11.24 30.62
N HIS A 4 -7.76 10.03 30.06
CA HIS A 4 -6.71 9.69 29.07
C HIS A 4 -6.95 10.35 27.69
N TYR A 5 -8.22 10.56 27.33
CA TYR A 5 -8.59 11.20 26.06
C TYR A 5 -8.33 12.71 26.07
N GLN A 6 -8.54 13.32 27.23
CA GLN A 6 -8.30 14.74 27.47
C GLN A 6 -6.80 15.06 27.41
N THR A 7 -5.96 14.24 28.04
CA THR A 7 -4.50 14.40 27.99
C THR A 7 -3.90 14.24 26.59
N PHE A 8 -4.48 13.39 25.74
CA PHE A 8 -4.03 13.23 24.35
C PHE A 8 -4.38 14.45 23.50
N THR A 9 -5.59 14.98 23.67
CA THR A 9 -6.06 16.17 22.93
C THR A 9 -5.22 17.40 23.29
N GLU A 10 -4.94 17.59 24.59
CA GLU A 10 -4.08 18.68 25.08
C GLU A 10 -2.64 18.55 24.57
N SER A 11 -2.10 17.32 24.53
CA SER A 11 -0.77 17.04 23.98
C SER A 11 -0.69 17.37 22.48
N MET A 12 -1.74 17.04 21.72
CA MET A 12 -1.82 17.35 20.28
C MET A 12 -1.95 18.86 20.02
N GLU A 13 -2.73 19.57 20.82
CA GLU A 13 -2.85 21.04 20.74
C GLU A 13 -1.54 21.74 21.09
N MET A 14 -0.80 21.24 22.09
CA MET A 14 0.55 21.73 22.36
C MET A 14 1.52 21.41 21.22
N LEU A 15 1.44 20.21 20.63
CA LEU A 15 2.28 19.85 19.49
C LEU A 15 2.02 20.79 18.29
N LYS A 16 0.75 21.07 17.97
CA LYS A 16 0.35 22.01 16.91
C LYS A 16 0.86 23.45 17.13
N ARG A 17 1.11 23.85 18.38
CA ARG A 17 1.68 25.18 18.69
C ARG A 17 3.20 25.24 18.54
N VAL A 18 3.88 24.09 18.64
CA VAL A 18 5.35 23.98 18.60
C VAL A 18 5.83 23.61 17.19
N VAL A 19 5.05 22.80 16.47
CA VAL A 19 5.27 22.54 15.05
C VAL A 19 4.61 23.69 14.30
N SER A 20 5.38 24.47 13.52
CA SER A 20 4.82 25.52 12.66
C SER A 20 3.68 24.98 11.79
N GLU A 21 2.80 25.84 11.28
CA GLU A 21 1.63 25.47 10.44
C GLU A 21 1.95 24.52 9.28
N ASP A 22 3.22 24.39 8.90
CA ASP A 22 3.77 23.23 8.22
C ASP A 22 3.88 22.03 9.17
N ILE A 23 2.78 21.27 9.35
CA ILE A 23 2.88 19.88 9.82
C ILE A 23 3.73 19.16 8.78
N VAL A 24 5.03 19.08 9.03
CA VAL A 24 5.94 18.31 8.19
C VAL A 24 5.39 16.88 8.19
N PRO A 25 5.03 16.32 7.01
CA PRO A 25 4.56 14.95 6.91
C PRO A 25 5.49 14.03 7.70
N LEU A 26 4.91 13.22 8.60
CA LEU A 26 5.69 12.18 9.27
C LEU A 26 6.30 11.30 8.18
N LYS A 27 7.64 11.22 8.14
CA LYS A 27 8.37 10.42 7.15
C LYS A 27 7.90 8.97 7.11
N CYS A 28 7.57 8.41 8.27
CA CYS A 28 7.01 7.07 8.41
C CYS A 28 6.13 7.02 9.67
N LEU A 29 4.89 6.57 9.52
CA LEU A 29 3.96 6.32 10.63
C LEU A 29 3.59 4.84 10.64
N LYS A 30 3.81 4.15 11.77
CA LYS A 30 3.40 2.75 11.95
C LYS A 30 2.13 2.67 12.81
N ILE A 31 1.05 2.11 12.27
CA ILE A 31 -0.24 1.97 12.97
C ILE A 31 -0.78 0.54 12.93
N ALA A 32 -1.70 0.23 13.83
CA ALA A 32 -2.49 -1.00 13.77
C ALA A 32 -3.59 -0.90 12.69
N PRO A 33 -4.15 -2.02 12.20
CA PRO A 33 -5.17 -2.01 11.15
C PRO A 33 -6.54 -1.47 11.59
N GLN A 34 -6.75 -1.24 12.89
CA GLN A 34 -7.96 -0.58 13.39
C GLN A 34 -7.89 0.91 13.08
N LEU A 35 -8.45 1.30 11.93
CA LEU A 35 -8.43 2.68 11.45
C LEU A 35 -9.52 3.51 12.12
N ILE A 36 -9.12 4.68 12.62
CA ILE A 36 -10.06 5.74 13.03
C ILE A 36 -10.42 6.56 11.79
N ALA A 37 -11.70 6.90 11.61
CA ALA A 37 -12.11 7.75 10.49
C ALA A 37 -11.52 9.17 10.62
N ASN A 38 -11.11 9.77 9.49
CA ASN A 38 -10.61 11.15 9.41
C ASN A 38 -9.45 11.46 10.39
N ASP A 39 -8.43 10.60 10.42
CA ASP A 39 -7.22 10.83 11.23
C ASP A 39 -6.22 11.69 10.42
N PRO A 40 -6.07 12.99 10.73
CA PRO A 40 -5.21 13.88 9.96
C PRO A 40 -3.73 13.53 10.07
N VAL A 41 -3.28 12.88 11.16
CA VAL A 41 -1.89 12.48 11.34
C VAL A 41 -1.57 11.29 10.44
N ARG A 42 -2.51 10.34 10.34
CA ARG A 42 -2.40 9.21 9.41
C ARG A 42 -2.43 9.69 7.96
N ASP A 43 -3.40 10.53 7.62
CA ASP A 43 -3.69 10.89 6.22
C ASP A 43 -2.59 11.77 5.60
N THR A 44 -1.79 12.45 6.44
CA THR A 44 -0.65 13.29 6.00
C THR A 44 0.70 12.57 6.06
N ALA A 45 0.78 11.33 6.55
CA ALA A 45 2.04 10.60 6.61
C ALA A 45 2.61 10.33 5.20
N GLU A 46 3.92 10.55 5.03
CA GLU A 46 4.62 10.31 3.76
C GLU A 46 4.64 8.81 3.42
N LEU A 47 4.92 7.97 4.41
CA LEU A 47 4.82 6.52 4.36
C LEU A 47 3.96 6.03 5.52
N LEU A 48 2.87 5.34 5.21
CA LEU A 48 2.03 4.68 6.21
C LEU A 48 2.33 3.19 6.26
N CYS A 49 2.75 2.68 7.42
CA CYS A 49 2.96 1.26 7.65
C CYS A 49 1.83 0.67 8.50
N ILE A 50 1.07 -0.25 7.92
CA ILE A 50 0.02 -0.98 8.63
C ILE A 50 0.62 -2.27 9.19
N ARG A 51 0.59 -2.40 10.51
CA ARG A 51 1.13 -3.54 11.24
C ARG A 51 0.22 -4.77 11.19
N TRP A 52 0.77 -5.90 11.62
CA TRP A 52 0.06 -7.18 11.77
C TRP A 52 -0.26 -7.85 10.44
N ARG A 53 -1.53 -8.18 10.19
CA ARG A 53 -1.98 -8.90 9.00
C ARG A 53 -3.28 -8.27 8.48
N PRO A 54 -3.25 -7.02 7.98
CA PRO A 54 -4.42 -6.42 7.33
C PRO A 54 -4.83 -7.22 6.08
N SER A 55 -6.09 -7.09 5.67
CA SER A 55 -6.49 -7.43 4.30
C SER A 55 -5.91 -6.38 3.35
N ILE A 56 -5.49 -6.80 2.15
CA ILE A 56 -5.08 -5.90 1.07
C ILE A 56 -6.17 -4.88 0.68
N GLY A 57 -7.44 -5.20 0.94
CA GLY A 57 -8.56 -4.29 0.74
C GLY A 57 -8.49 -3.00 1.58
N ILE A 58 -7.64 -2.93 2.61
CA ILE A 58 -7.41 -1.67 3.34
C ILE A 58 -6.84 -0.56 2.46
N LEU A 59 -6.20 -0.90 1.33
CA LEU A 59 -5.59 0.09 0.44
C LEU A 59 -6.62 1.00 -0.26
N ILE A 60 -7.88 0.58 -0.39
CA ILE A 60 -8.94 1.42 -0.97
C ILE A 60 -9.62 2.33 0.06
N THR A 61 -9.31 2.19 1.34
CA THR A 61 -9.87 3.04 2.41
C THR A 61 -8.91 4.14 2.87
N LEU A 62 -7.67 4.11 2.38
CA LEU A 62 -6.61 5.03 2.78
C LEU A 62 -6.34 6.07 1.68
N PRO A 63 -6.23 7.36 2.02
CA PRO A 63 -5.88 8.40 1.06
C PRO A 63 -4.36 8.43 0.75
N ASN A 64 -3.54 7.71 1.52
CA ASN A 64 -2.09 7.76 1.43
C ASN A 64 -1.58 7.17 0.11
N LYS A 65 -0.69 7.90 -0.57
CA LYS A 65 -0.03 7.41 -1.79
C LYS A 65 1.00 6.31 -1.54
N ARG A 66 1.63 6.29 -0.35
CA ARG A 66 2.63 5.28 0.01
C ARG A 66 2.17 4.51 1.23
N VAL A 67 1.80 3.25 1.02
CA VAL A 67 1.36 2.35 2.09
C VAL A 67 2.19 1.07 2.06
N HIS A 68 2.70 0.67 3.22
CA HIS A 68 3.34 -0.63 3.41
C HIS A 68 2.49 -1.47 4.37
N LEU A 69 2.15 -2.68 3.96
CA LEU A 69 1.54 -3.68 4.83
C LEU A 69 2.67 -4.58 5.35
N GLU A 70 2.88 -4.62 6.67
CA GLU A 70 3.94 -5.43 7.31
C GLU A 70 3.82 -6.92 6.94
N ASN A 71 2.58 -7.35 6.72
CA ASN A 71 2.18 -8.63 6.15
C ASN A 71 0.76 -8.48 5.59
N SER A 72 0.21 -9.53 4.96
CA SER A 72 -1.21 -9.59 4.59
C SER A 72 -1.82 -10.87 5.12
N SER A 73 -2.99 -10.78 5.78
CA SER A 73 -3.78 -11.99 6.08
C SER A 73 -4.31 -12.58 4.79
N PHE A 74 -4.32 -13.91 4.68
CA PHE A 74 -4.98 -14.74 3.66
C PHE A 74 -5.64 -13.94 2.54
N LEU A 75 -4.89 -13.81 1.45
CA LEU A 75 -5.33 -13.20 0.20
C LEU A 75 -6.56 -13.97 -0.28
N LYS A 76 -7.74 -13.50 0.09
CA LYS A 76 -8.98 -13.96 -0.52
C LYS A 76 -9.09 -13.23 -1.85
N GLU A 77 -9.25 -13.97 -2.93
CA GLU A 77 -9.46 -13.47 -4.30
C GLU A 77 -10.41 -12.25 -4.35
N GLU A 78 -11.47 -12.28 -3.53
CA GLU A 78 -12.47 -11.21 -3.41
C GLU A 78 -11.84 -9.84 -3.07
N SER A 79 -10.86 -9.78 -2.16
CA SER A 79 -10.25 -8.50 -1.75
C SER A 79 -9.41 -7.87 -2.86
N ILE A 80 -8.77 -8.68 -3.71
CA ILE A 80 -8.02 -8.16 -4.87
C ILE A 80 -8.97 -7.73 -5.96
N ARG A 81 -10.01 -8.53 -6.23
CA ARG A 81 -11.05 -8.19 -7.21
C ARG A 81 -11.73 -6.85 -6.89
N ASP A 82 -12.14 -6.66 -5.64
CA ASP A 82 -12.82 -5.43 -5.20
C ASP A 82 -11.91 -4.20 -5.34
N LEU A 83 -10.63 -4.37 -5.00
CA LEU A 83 -9.59 -3.36 -5.17
C LEU A 83 -9.35 -3.03 -6.65
N MET A 84 -9.36 -4.03 -7.53
CA MET A 84 -9.29 -3.82 -8.98
C MET A 84 -10.52 -3.11 -9.54
N ILE A 85 -11.73 -3.45 -9.09
CA ILE A 85 -12.97 -2.76 -9.49
C ILE A 85 -12.88 -1.29 -9.07
N LYS A 86 -12.50 -1.04 -7.81
CA LYS A 86 -12.37 0.32 -7.28
C LYS A 86 -11.35 1.17 -8.02
N TRP A 87 -10.14 0.66 -8.24
CA TRP A 87 -9.12 1.42 -8.98
C TRP A 87 -9.45 1.62 -10.46
N ARG A 88 -10.29 0.78 -11.07
CA ARG A 88 -10.80 1.00 -12.43
C ARG A 88 -11.89 2.08 -12.47
N GLN A 89 -12.74 2.15 -11.44
CA GLN A 89 -13.83 3.12 -11.33
C GLN A 89 -13.34 4.50 -10.92
N ASP A 90 -12.61 4.57 -9.81
CA ASP A 90 -12.22 5.81 -9.14
C ASP A 90 -10.86 6.31 -9.63
N GLY A 91 -10.14 5.48 -10.40
CA GLY A 91 -8.72 5.66 -10.69
C GLY A 91 -7.85 5.22 -9.52
N ILE A 92 -6.56 5.03 -9.79
CA ILE A 92 -5.54 4.94 -8.75
C ILE A 92 -4.87 6.31 -8.65
N PRO A 93 -4.61 6.85 -7.44
CA PRO A 93 -3.90 8.11 -7.34
C PRO A 93 -2.55 8.01 -8.06
N ASN A 94 -2.22 9.05 -8.83
CA ASN A 94 -0.95 9.10 -9.55
C ASN A 94 0.21 8.94 -8.56
N GLU A 95 1.21 8.15 -8.96
CA GLU A 95 2.41 7.85 -8.18
C GLU A 95 2.17 7.01 -6.92
N CYS A 96 1.01 6.34 -6.81
CA CYS A 96 0.80 5.37 -5.73
C CYS A 96 1.86 4.27 -5.75
N TYR A 97 2.41 4.03 -4.57
CA TYR A 97 3.38 3.00 -4.26
C TYR A 97 2.86 2.21 -3.06
N TYR A 98 2.33 1.02 -3.30
CA TYR A 98 1.96 0.11 -2.22
C TYR A 98 2.98 -1.02 -2.12
N SER A 99 3.16 -1.55 -0.92
CA SER A 99 4.05 -2.68 -0.71
C SER A 99 3.58 -3.60 0.40
N ILE A 100 4.01 -4.86 0.35
CA ILE A 100 3.63 -5.90 1.32
C ILE A 100 4.87 -6.73 1.65
N GLY A 101 5.17 -6.88 2.95
CA GLY A 101 6.27 -7.71 3.43
C GLY A 101 5.89 -9.21 3.50
N PHE A 102 6.81 -10.08 3.08
CA PHE A 102 6.64 -11.54 3.12
C PHE A 102 7.85 -12.26 3.68
N LEU A 103 7.58 -13.24 4.56
CA LEU A 103 8.63 -14.12 5.08
C LEU A 103 9.05 -15.20 4.07
N ASN A 104 8.07 -15.75 3.32
CA ASN A 104 8.27 -16.93 2.49
C ASN A 104 7.93 -16.65 1.02
N PRO A 105 8.73 -17.13 0.04
CA PRO A 105 8.44 -17.00 -1.38
C PRO A 105 7.09 -17.58 -1.81
N CYS A 106 6.61 -18.66 -1.16
CA CYS A 106 5.31 -19.25 -1.49
C CYS A 106 4.14 -18.28 -1.31
N HIS A 107 4.20 -17.38 -0.34
CA HIS A 107 3.17 -16.37 -0.12
C HIS A 107 3.24 -15.22 -1.14
N VAL A 108 4.44 -14.89 -1.60
CA VAL A 108 4.64 -13.97 -2.73
C VAL A 108 4.01 -14.55 -3.99
N GLU A 109 4.29 -15.81 -4.29
CA GLU A 109 3.76 -16.48 -5.48
C GLU A 109 2.23 -16.62 -5.43
N ASN A 110 1.66 -16.91 -4.26
CA ASN A 110 0.20 -16.88 -4.08
C ASN A 110 -0.38 -15.51 -4.43
N LEU A 111 0.23 -14.40 -3.95
CA LEU A 111 -0.22 -13.05 -4.28
C LEU A 111 -0.13 -12.75 -5.78
N LEU A 112 0.97 -13.13 -6.41
CA LEU A 112 1.14 -12.91 -7.84
C LEU A 112 0.10 -13.70 -8.63
N ASN A 113 -0.20 -14.94 -8.25
CA ASN A 113 -1.24 -15.75 -8.89
C ASN A 113 -2.63 -15.10 -8.82
N GLU A 114 -3.00 -14.51 -7.69
CA GLU A 114 -4.24 -13.74 -7.57
C GLU A 114 -4.27 -12.53 -8.51
N PHE A 115 -3.14 -11.84 -8.70
CA PHE A 115 -3.06 -10.76 -9.67
C PHE A 115 -3.05 -11.27 -11.13
N ARG A 116 -2.50 -12.46 -11.40
CA ARG A 116 -2.51 -13.10 -12.72
C ARG A 116 -3.91 -13.55 -13.14
N SER A 117 -4.79 -13.88 -12.20
CA SER A 117 -6.18 -14.27 -12.51
C SER A 117 -7.04 -13.09 -12.99
N ILE A 118 -6.59 -11.85 -12.79
CA ILE A 118 -7.32 -10.67 -13.24
C ILE A 118 -7.32 -10.58 -14.77
N SER A 119 -8.51 -10.36 -15.34
CA SER A 119 -8.68 -10.25 -16.79
C SER A 119 -7.75 -9.18 -17.40
N GLY A 120 -7.04 -9.57 -18.45
CA GLY A 120 -6.05 -8.76 -19.16
C GLY A 120 -4.66 -8.71 -18.51
N ALA A 121 -4.44 -9.41 -17.39
CA ALA A 121 -3.13 -9.50 -16.76
C ALA A 121 -2.10 -10.15 -17.68
N ARG A 122 -0.88 -9.62 -17.66
CA ARG A 122 0.27 -10.11 -18.43
C ARG A 122 1.42 -10.37 -17.48
N SER A 123 2.02 -11.56 -17.54
CA SER A 123 3.21 -11.87 -16.74
C SER A 123 4.47 -11.74 -17.58
N THR A 124 5.54 -11.23 -16.99
CA THR A 124 6.89 -11.39 -17.53
C THR A 124 7.75 -12.11 -16.51
N THR A 125 8.64 -12.99 -16.95
CA THR A 125 9.39 -13.89 -16.06
C THR A 125 10.76 -13.36 -15.63
N LYS A 126 11.24 -12.23 -16.19
CA LYS A 126 12.57 -11.67 -15.91
C LYS A 126 12.61 -10.13 -15.93
N PRO A 127 12.60 -9.44 -14.77
CA PRO A 127 12.20 -9.96 -13.46
C PRO A 127 10.72 -10.35 -13.45
N GLU A 128 10.33 -11.21 -12.51
CA GLU A 128 8.95 -11.62 -12.36
C GLU A 128 8.05 -10.43 -12.00
N ARG A 129 7.06 -10.17 -12.86
CA ARG A 129 6.07 -9.11 -12.64
C ARG A 129 4.77 -9.44 -13.35
N VAL A 130 3.68 -8.95 -12.77
CA VAL A 130 2.33 -8.98 -13.32
C VAL A 130 1.93 -7.55 -13.69
N LEU A 131 1.54 -7.35 -14.94
CA LEU A 131 1.03 -6.09 -15.47
C LEU A 131 -0.48 -6.21 -15.66
N ILE A 132 -1.26 -5.35 -15.02
CA ILE A 132 -2.73 -5.44 -15.03
C ILE A 132 -3.33 -4.15 -15.60
N PRO A 133 -4.09 -4.20 -16.69
CA PRO A 133 -4.71 -3.00 -17.24
C PRO A 133 -5.75 -2.44 -16.28
N LEU A 134 -5.60 -1.14 -15.99
CA LEU A 134 -6.62 -0.33 -15.29
C LEU A 134 -7.47 0.43 -16.30
N SER A 135 -6.86 0.94 -17.37
CA SER A 135 -7.52 1.63 -18.48
C SER A 135 -6.74 1.45 -19.78
N ASP A 136 -7.12 2.17 -20.83
CA ASP A 136 -6.34 2.24 -22.08
C ASP A 136 -5.00 2.96 -21.92
N LYS A 137 -4.85 3.78 -20.87
CA LYS A 137 -3.68 4.62 -20.63
C LYS A 137 -2.84 4.19 -19.44
N THR A 138 -3.40 3.40 -18.52
CA THR A 138 -2.77 3.05 -17.25
C THR A 138 -2.84 1.56 -16.95
N GLU A 139 -1.83 1.05 -16.26
CA GLU A 139 -1.76 -0.32 -15.75
C GLU A 139 -1.12 -0.35 -14.36
N LEU A 140 -1.41 -1.40 -13.60
CA LEU A 140 -0.64 -1.75 -12.41
C LEU A 140 0.55 -2.59 -12.81
N LYS A 141 1.68 -2.34 -12.15
CA LYS A 141 2.84 -3.21 -12.12
C LYS A 141 2.96 -3.79 -10.72
N VAL A 142 2.79 -5.10 -10.61
CA VAL A 142 3.02 -5.88 -9.40
C VAL A 142 4.29 -6.70 -9.58
N TYR A 143 5.24 -6.58 -8.67
CA TYR A 143 6.51 -7.30 -8.76
C TYR A 143 7.10 -7.47 -7.35
N TRP A 144 8.11 -8.33 -7.22
CA TRP A 144 8.75 -8.56 -5.94
C TRP A 144 10.27 -8.48 -6.05
N GLU A 145 10.91 -8.21 -4.91
CA GLU A 145 12.36 -8.21 -4.74
C GLU A 145 12.72 -8.56 -3.29
N GLU A 146 14.01 -8.80 -3.05
CA GLU A 146 14.55 -8.83 -1.69
C GLU A 146 14.42 -7.44 -1.06
N THR A 147 14.05 -7.39 0.21
CA THR A 147 13.93 -6.14 0.95
C THR A 147 15.31 -5.50 1.08
N SER A 148 15.43 -4.28 0.54
CA SER A 148 16.68 -3.51 0.60
C SER A 148 16.95 -2.93 2.01
N GLU A 149 18.17 -2.44 2.25
CA GLU A 149 18.54 -1.80 3.52
C GLU A 149 17.66 -0.60 3.87
N GLU A 150 17.32 0.22 2.87
CA GLU A 150 16.42 1.36 3.04
C GLU A 150 15.01 0.93 3.44
N GLU A 151 14.52 -0.16 2.85
CA GLU A 151 13.21 -0.72 3.17
C GLU A 151 13.22 -1.44 4.52
N GLY A 152 14.39 -1.95 4.94
CA GLY A 152 14.65 -2.51 6.26
C GLY A 152 14.32 -1.55 7.42
N LYS A 153 14.30 -0.24 7.16
CA LYS A 153 13.87 0.78 8.14
C LYS A 153 12.40 0.62 8.54
N TYR A 154 11.56 0.04 7.66
CA TYR A 154 10.13 -0.11 7.90
C TYR A 154 9.59 -1.53 7.75
N CYS A 155 10.25 -2.39 6.97
CA CYS A 155 9.88 -3.78 6.68
C CYS A 155 10.96 -4.71 7.25
N ASP A 156 10.59 -5.58 8.19
CA ASP A 156 11.49 -6.58 8.79
C ASP A 156 11.49 -7.91 8.02
N LYS A 157 10.75 -7.99 6.92
CA LYS A 157 10.60 -9.20 6.11
C LYS A 157 11.66 -9.27 5.01
N PRO A 158 12.17 -10.47 4.67
CA PRO A 158 13.20 -10.62 3.65
C PRO A 158 12.72 -10.31 2.23
N LEU A 159 11.42 -10.43 1.97
CA LEU A 159 10.82 -10.22 0.64
C LEU A 159 9.79 -9.09 0.70
N ILE A 160 9.73 -8.30 -0.37
CA ILE A 160 8.75 -7.24 -0.51
C ILE A 160 8.07 -7.32 -1.87
N VAL A 161 6.74 -7.34 -1.88
CA VAL A 161 5.94 -7.16 -3.10
C VAL A 161 5.61 -5.67 -3.23
N LYS A 162 5.73 -5.13 -4.44
CA LYS A 162 5.49 -3.74 -4.80
C LYS A 162 4.36 -3.66 -5.82
N ILE A 163 3.39 -2.80 -5.57
CA ILE A 163 2.24 -2.54 -6.43
C ILE A 163 2.30 -1.07 -6.82
N LYS A 164 2.48 -0.78 -8.11
CA LYS A 164 2.64 0.60 -8.63
C LYS A 164 1.70 0.87 -9.78
N ALA A 165 1.09 2.05 -9.80
CA ALA A 165 0.46 2.57 -11.01
C ALA A 165 1.53 3.04 -12.00
N GLN A 166 1.36 2.75 -13.29
CA GLN A 166 2.21 3.30 -14.36
C GLN A 166 1.42 3.56 -15.64
N ALA A 167 2.01 4.33 -16.54
CA ALA A 167 1.51 4.44 -17.91
C ALA A 167 1.55 3.06 -18.58
N ARG A 168 0.46 2.73 -19.29
CA ARG A 168 0.33 1.43 -19.95
C ARG A 168 1.35 1.31 -21.06
N GLN A 169 2.23 0.32 -20.96
CA GLN A 169 3.12 -0.02 -22.05
C GLN A 169 2.28 -0.70 -23.13
N ARG A 170 2.07 0.00 -24.25
CA ARG A 170 1.51 -0.62 -25.46
C ARG A 170 2.49 -1.71 -25.88
N ALA A 171 1.97 -2.89 -26.17
CA ALA A 171 2.78 -3.86 -26.89
C ALA A 171 3.14 -3.18 -28.22
N ASN A 172 4.43 -2.97 -28.47
CA ASN A 172 4.88 -2.68 -29.82
C ASN A 172 4.58 -3.97 -30.59
N PHE A 173 3.46 -3.99 -31.30
CA PHE A 173 3.26 -4.96 -32.37
C PHE A 173 4.23 -4.56 -33.47
N CYS A 174 5.40 -5.21 -33.48
CA CYS A 174 6.22 -5.32 -34.68
C CYS A 174 5.66 -6.46 -35.53
#